data_AF-A0A428K3X3-F1
#
_entry.id   AF-A0A428K3X3-F1
#
_cell.length_a   1.000
_cell.length_b   1.000
_cell.length_c   1.000
_cell.angle_alpha   90.00
_cell.angle_beta   90.00
_cell.angle_gamma   90.00
#
_symmetry.space_group_name_H-M   'P 1'
#
loop_
_entity.id
_entity.type
_entity.pdbx_description
1 polymer ?
#
loop_
_entity_poly.entity_id
_entity_poly.type
_entity_poly.pdbx_seq_one_letter_code
_entity_poly.pdbx_strand_id
1 'polypeptide(L)'
;MPINGINITNDHPRIICHVDEFSDCIKEKIKTNLQNIFHGSEAVKNRPNYHTYTNTLKCFFDRYKDKSNETKKGMIGELLAHILISDTLSNLRTISIYKNKEERSIKKGFDIVYIDNKNSLWYSEVKSGDSAGASADNYNFELLTRAINGITDMFDSKRESLWESAIIDAYMTIDSESQISVQDLLTGNSPMSNNENDMPRNAILVSVLYHDVKERMTQESLNKLWKNLSSRPSIASAIIFSIQKSTLKKVEDFLKSEAGITDGH
;
A
#
# COMPACT_ATOMS: atom_id res chain seq x y z
N MET A 1 20.31 2.13 2.58
CA MET A 1 20.76 2.17 4.00
C MET A 1 19.65 1.57 4.85
N PRO A 2 19.94 0.81 5.91
CA PRO A 2 18.89 0.33 6.81
C PRO A 2 18.14 1.51 7.43
N ILE A 3 16.80 1.46 7.43
CA ILE A 3 15.98 2.44 8.16
C ILE A 3 16.16 2.16 9.65
N ASN A 4 16.72 3.12 10.40
CA ASN A 4 16.84 2.99 11.84
C ASN A 4 15.46 2.71 12.48
N GLY A 5 15.39 1.80 13.45
CA GLY A 5 14.13 1.37 14.07
C GLY A 5 13.31 0.35 13.28
N ILE A 6 13.80 -0.13 12.14
CA ILE A 6 13.17 -1.23 11.38
C ILE A 6 14.14 -2.39 11.23
N ASN A 7 13.72 -3.58 11.65
CA ASN A 7 14.39 -4.84 11.35
C ASN A 7 13.70 -5.49 10.14
N ILE A 8 14.47 -5.76 9.08
CA ILE A 8 13.95 -6.37 7.86
C ILE A 8 14.53 -7.77 7.71
N THR A 9 13.66 -8.78 7.67
CA THR A 9 14.00 -10.12 7.22
C THR A 9 13.58 -10.26 5.75
N ASN A 10 14.56 -10.16 4.84
CA ASN A 10 14.32 -10.25 3.41
C ASN A 10 14.66 -11.66 2.89
N ASP A 11 13.64 -12.50 2.80
CA ASP A 11 13.69 -13.81 2.14
C ASP A 11 12.86 -13.76 0.85
N HIS A 12 13.26 -12.88 -0.08
CA HIS A 12 12.50 -12.58 -1.28
C HIS A 12 12.03 -13.87 -1.99
N PRO A 13 10.73 -14.00 -2.30
CA PRO A 13 9.69 -12.95 -2.34
C PRO A 13 8.87 -12.76 -1.04
N ARG A 14 9.36 -13.25 0.10
CA ARG A 14 8.71 -13.16 1.43
C ARG A 14 9.49 -12.21 2.34
N ILE A 15 8.90 -11.06 2.65
CA ILE A 15 9.56 -9.98 3.36
C ILE A 15 8.79 -9.66 4.63
N ILE A 16 9.52 -9.56 5.74
CA ILE A 16 8.99 -9.11 7.03
C ILE A 16 9.73 -7.83 7.45
N CYS A 17 8.96 -6.81 7.80
CA CYS A 17 9.45 -5.56 8.39
C CYS A 17 8.90 -5.43 9.81
N HIS A 18 9.75 -5.60 10.82
CA HIS A 18 9.41 -5.25 12.19
C HIS A 18 9.78 -3.79 12.46
N VAL A 19 8.77 -2.95 12.66
CA VAL A 19 8.94 -1.54 13.05
C VAL A 19 9.05 -1.47 14.57
N ASP A 20 10.25 -1.77 15.06
CA ASP A 20 10.60 -1.79 16.48
C ASP A 20 10.48 -0.40 17.11
N GLU A 21 10.89 0.63 16.36
CA GLU A 21 10.81 2.02 16.79
C GLU A 21 10.25 2.92 15.68
N PHE A 22 9.41 3.88 16.06
CA PHE A 22 9.00 4.96 15.16
C PHE A 22 10.06 6.07 15.14
N SER A 23 11.18 5.78 14.48
CA SER A 23 12.38 6.62 14.47
C SER A 23 12.21 7.89 13.62
N ASP A 24 13.13 8.83 13.78
CA ASP A 24 13.21 10.03 12.94
C ASP A 24 13.46 9.71 11.47
N CYS A 25 14.12 8.58 11.16
CA CYS A 25 14.30 8.13 9.78
C CYS A 25 12.95 7.80 9.12
N ILE A 26 12.03 7.16 9.85
CA ILE A 26 10.67 6.87 9.34
C ILE A 26 9.88 8.17 9.21
N LYS A 27 9.98 9.08 10.19
CA LYS A 27 9.32 10.39 10.14
C LYS A 27 9.75 11.18 8.91
N GLU A 28 11.06 11.22 8.63
CA GLU A 28 11.57 11.91 7.44
C GLU A 28 11.14 11.24 6.15
N LYS A 29 11.07 9.91 6.09
CA LYS A 29 10.48 9.22 4.93
C LYS A 29 9.02 9.59 4.73
N ILE A 30 8.23 9.70 5.79
CA ILE A 30 6.85 10.19 5.70
C ILE A 30 6.86 11.63 5.15
N LYS A 31 7.62 12.55 5.75
CA LYS A 31 7.67 13.97 5.34
C LYS A 31 8.02 14.14 3.86
N THR A 32 9.10 13.48 3.44
CA THR A 32 9.64 13.61 2.08
C THR A 32 8.76 12.95 1.01
N ASN A 33 7.96 11.94 1.36
CA ASN A 33 7.16 11.20 0.38
C ASN A 33 5.67 11.49 0.44
N LEU A 34 5.13 12.06 1.53
CA LEU A 34 3.68 12.19 1.73
C LEU A 34 3.00 12.94 0.58
N GLN A 35 3.56 14.04 0.10
CA GLN A 35 2.98 14.80 -1.02
C GLN A 35 2.90 13.95 -2.30
N ASN A 36 3.97 13.25 -2.63
CA ASN A 36 4.07 12.42 -3.84
C ASN A 36 3.15 11.20 -3.75
N ILE A 37 3.12 10.53 -2.59
CA ILE A 37 2.22 9.40 -2.32
C ILE A 37 0.77 9.87 -2.42
N PHE A 38 0.42 11.00 -1.80
CA PHE A 38 -0.94 11.47 -1.72
C PHE A 38 -1.47 12.03 -3.04
N HIS A 39 -0.69 12.85 -3.75
CA HIS A 39 -1.14 13.56 -4.95
C HIS A 39 -0.62 13.00 -6.26
N GLY A 40 0.40 12.14 -6.22
CA GLY A 40 1.16 11.72 -7.39
C GLY A 40 2.31 12.69 -7.70
N SER A 41 3.49 12.14 -8.00
CA SER A 41 4.73 12.89 -8.23
C SER A 41 4.62 13.93 -9.36
N GLU A 42 3.96 13.58 -10.46
CA GLU A 42 3.83 14.49 -11.61
C GLU A 42 2.85 15.63 -11.29
N ALA A 43 1.78 15.36 -10.53
CA ALA A 43 0.87 16.40 -10.06
C ALA A 43 1.58 17.38 -9.10
N VAL A 44 2.38 16.87 -8.15
CA VAL A 44 3.17 17.68 -7.22
C VAL A 44 4.16 18.56 -7.98
N LYS A 45 4.89 17.99 -8.94
CA LYS A 45 5.85 18.71 -9.78
C LYS A 45 5.20 19.83 -10.59
N ASN A 46 4.02 19.58 -11.15
CA ASN A 46 3.30 20.55 -11.99
C ASN A 46 2.58 21.64 -11.18
N ARG A 47 2.22 21.38 -9.92
CA ARG A 47 1.52 22.35 -9.05
C ARG A 47 2.10 22.36 -7.63
N PRO A 48 3.40 22.69 -7.44
CA PRO A 48 4.07 22.56 -6.14
C PRO A 48 3.50 23.51 -5.09
N ASN A 49 3.04 24.70 -5.49
CA ASN A 49 2.42 25.68 -4.60
C ASN A 49 1.01 25.26 -4.13
N TYR A 50 0.36 24.33 -4.84
CA TYR A 50 -0.95 23.82 -4.47
C TYR A 50 -0.83 22.55 -3.62
N HIS A 51 0.03 21.62 -4.05
CA HIS A 51 0.29 20.35 -3.36
C HIS A 51 1.40 20.47 -2.31
N THR A 52 1.32 21.47 -1.42
CA THR A 52 2.29 21.66 -0.33
C THR A 52 2.11 20.61 0.77
N TYR A 53 3.16 20.33 1.56
CA TYR A 53 3.09 19.40 2.70
C TYR A 53 1.95 19.75 3.66
N THR A 54 1.81 21.03 4.02
CA THR A 54 0.72 21.54 4.86
C THR A 54 -0.66 21.28 4.25
N ASN A 55 -0.85 21.55 2.95
CA ASN A 55 -2.12 21.30 2.27
C ASN A 55 -2.43 19.80 2.18
N THR A 56 -1.41 18.96 1.97
CA THR A 56 -1.56 17.50 1.96
C THR A 56 -2.00 16.98 3.33
N LEU A 57 -1.37 17.42 4.42
CA LEU A 57 -1.78 17.06 5.78
C LEU A 57 -3.22 17.47 6.08
N LYS A 58 -3.62 18.70 5.70
CA LYS A 58 -5.01 19.15 5.83
C LYS A 58 -5.97 18.23 5.09
N CYS A 59 -5.68 17.91 3.82
CA CYS A 59 -6.51 17.01 3.02
C CYS A 59 -6.57 15.59 3.60
N PHE A 60 -5.47 15.09 4.16
CA PHE A 60 -5.42 13.80 4.84
C PHE A 60 -6.33 13.81 6.07
N PHE A 61 -6.20 14.81 6.94
CA PHE A 61 -6.97 14.88 8.19
C PHE A 61 -8.46 15.13 7.99
N ASP A 62 -8.84 15.90 6.97
CA ASP A 62 -10.24 16.06 6.57
C ASP A 62 -10.90 14.71 6.24
N ARG A 63 -10.12 13.74 5.73
CA ARG A 63 -10.59 12.38 5.43
C ARG A 63 -10.41 11.40 6.58
N TYR A 64 -9.54 11.70 7.54
CA TYR A 64 -9.13 10.78 8.60
C TYR A 64 -9.95 10.95 9.88
N LYS A 65 -10.22 12.20 10.30
CA LYS A 65 -10.66 12.52 11.67
C LYS A 65 -11.95 11.81 12.10
N ASP A 66 -12.94 11.74 11.21
CA ASP A 66 -14.29 11.22 11.49
C ASP A 66 -14.45 9.73 11.17
N LYS A 67 -13.36 9.04 10.82
CA LYS A 67 -13.38 7.61 10.47
C LYS A 67 -13.34 6.72 11.72
N SER A 68 -13.88 5.52 11.58
CA SER A 68 -13.78 4.48 12.62
C SER A 68 -12.33 4.08 12.86
N ASN A 69 -12.04 3.49 14.03
CA ASN A 69 -10.69 3.00 14.35
C ASN A 69 -10.17 1.98 13.33
N GLU A 70 -11.04 1.10 12.82
CA GLU A 70 -10.66 0.12 11.79
C GLU A 70 -10.30 0.80 10.47
N THR A 71 -11.05 1.81 10.05
CA THR A 71 -10.71 2.58 8.86
C THR A 71 -9.41 3.38 9.05
N LYS A 72 -9.19 3.97 10.23
CA LYS A 72 -7.95 4.68 10.58
C LYS A 72 -6.74 3.74 10.54
N LYS A 73 -6.85 2.53 11.08
CA LYS A 73 -5.84 1.47 10.98
C LYS A 73 -5.50 1.14 9.53
N GLY A 74 -6.52 0.99 8.68
CA GLY A 74 -6.36 0.75 7.24
C GLY A 74 -5.62 1.88 6.54
N MET A 75 -6.07 3.13 6.77
CA MET A 75 -5.45 4.33 6.19
C MET A 75 -3.96 4.45 6.56
N ILE A 76 -3.62 4.32 7.84
CA ILE A 76 -2.21 4.38 8.28
C ILE A 76 -1.41 3.19 7.76
N GLY A 77 -2.02 1.99 7.69
CA GLY A 77 -1.34 0.80 7.20
C GLY A 77 -0.98 0.91 5.72
N GLU A 78 -1.87 1.43 4.89
CA GLU A 78 -1.61 1.70 3.47
C GLU A 78 -0.52 2.76 3.28
N LEU A 79 -0.52 3.84 4.10
CA LEU A 79 0.56 4.83 4.09
C LEU A 79 1.92 4.19 4.42
N LEU A 80 1.97 3.33 5.45
CA LEU A 80 3.20 2.60 5.80
C LEU A 80 3.63 1.64 4.69
N ALA A 81 2.67 0.97 4.03
CA ALA A 81 2.96 0.10 2.91
C ALA A 81 3.63 0.85 1.75
N HIS A 82 3.09 2.01 1.35
CA HIS A 82 3.73 2.86 0.32
C HIS A 82 5.19 3.17 0.64
N ILE A 83 5.47 3.55 1.90
CA ILE A 83 6.80 3.98 2.33
C ILE A 83 7.77 2.80 2.40
N LEU A 84 7.37 1.73 3.08
CA LEU A 84 8.26 0.61 3.37
C LEU A 84 8.51 -0.29 2.17
N ILE A 85 7.49 -0.49 1.31
CA ILE A 85 7.66 -1.27 0.08
C ILE A 85 8.59 -0.53 -0.86
N SER A 86 8.37 0.77 -1.10
CA SER A 86 9.22 1.56 -2.01
C SER A 86 10.67 1.66 -1.52
N ASP A 87 10.89 1.72 -0.20
CA ASP A 87 12.25 1.72 0.35
C ASP A 87 12.94 0.36 0.26
N THR A 88 12.18 -0.73 0.50
CA THR A 88 12.74 -2.09 0.54
C THR A 88 12.93 -2.68 -0.85
N LEU A 89 12.01 -2.38 -1.78
CA LEU A 89 11.95 -2.89 -3.15
C LEU A 89 12.22 -1.75 -4.13
N SER A 90 13.48 -1.28 -4.15
CA SER A 90 13.92 -0.14 -5.00
C SER A 90 13.70 -0.30 -6.50
N ASN A 91 13.40 -1.51 -6.99
CA ASN A 91 13.05 -1.78 -8.38
C ASN A 91 11.56 -1.54 -8.69
N LEU A 92 10.74 -1.21 -7.70
CA LEU A 92 9.32 -0.91 -7.85
C LEU A 92 9.10 0.60 -7.73
N ARG A 93 8.36 1.15 -8.69
CA ARG A 93 7.87 2.54 -8.65
C ARG A 93 6.36 2.51 -8.51
N THR A 94 5.83 3.22 -7.52
CA THR A 94 4.37 3.40 -7.39
C THR A 94 3.80 4.24 -8.53
N ILE A 95 2.69 3.78 -9.10
CA ILE A 95 1.91 4.49 -10.12
C ILE A 95 0.46 4.75 -9.70
N SER A 96 0.09 4.42 -8.46
CA SER A 96 -1.17 4.83 -7.83
C SER A 96 -0.98 6.01 -6.88
N ILE A 97 -2.06 6.70 -6.52
CA ILE A 97 -2.05 7.76 -5.50
C ILE A 97 -2.87 7.33 -4.29
N TYR A 98 -2.40 7.73 -3.11
CA TYR A 98 -3.07 7.42 -1.84
C TYR A 98 -4.33 8.26 -1.61
N LYS A 99 -4.49 9.40 -2.28
CA LYS A 99 -5.67 10.27 -2.09
C LYS A 99 -6.93 9.49 -2.49
N ASN A 100 -7.56 8.93 -1.47
CA ASN A 100 -8.77 8.15 -1.60
C ASN A 100 -9.86 9.03 -2.25
N LYS A 101 -10.38 8.56 -3.40
CA LYS A 101 -11.47 9.19 -4.17
C LYS A 101 -12.85 8.92 -3.54
N GLU A 102 -12.91 8.26 -2.39
CA GLU A 102 -14.13 7.89 -1.63
C GLU A 102 -14.82 9.05 -0.90
N GLU A 103 -15.20 10.10 -1.62
CA GLU A 103 -16.37 10.90 -1.26
C GLU A 103 -17.39 10.84 -2.39
N ARG A 104 -18.04 9.68 -2.47
CA ARG A 104 -19.37 9.35 -3.02
C ARG A 104 -19.30 7.97 -3.66
N SER A 105 -19.86 6.98 -2.98
CA SER A 105 -20.07 5.59 -3.40
C SER A 105 -20.00 5.38 -4.91
N ILE A 106 -18.94 4.71 -5.38
CA ILE A 106 -18.93 3.62 -6.39
C ILE A 106 -17.46 3.16 -6.54
N LYS A 107 -17.15 2.05 -5.84
CA LYS A 107 -16.08 1.06 -6.10
C LYS A 107 -14.60 1.49 -5.92
N LYS A 108 -14.06 1.11 -4.75
CA LYS A 108 -12.64 1.04 -4.37
C LYS A 108 -11.79 0.31 -5.43
N GLY A 109 -10.72 0.95 -5.90
CA GLY A 109 -9.69 0.39 -6.82
C GLY A 109 -8.66 -0.48 -6.09
N PHE A 110 -7.58 -0.84 -6.78
CA PHE A 110 -6.40 -1.45 -6.14
C PHE A 110 -5.81 -0.49 -5.10
N ASP A 111 -5.35 -1.01 -3.96
CA ASP A 111 -4.78 -0.17 -2.89
C ASP A 111 -3.51 0.53 -3.39
N ILE A 112 -2.53 -0.24 -3.88
CA ILE A 112 -1.30 0.32 -4.48
C ILE A 112 -0.96 -0.42 -5.76
N VAL A 113 -0.63 0.32 -6.82
CA VAL A 113 -0.12 -0.25 -8.07
C VAL A 113 1.32 0.19 -8.27
N TYR A 114 2.18 -0.77 -8.62
CA TYR A 114 3.59 -0.53 -8.93
C TYR A 114 3.90 -0.96 -10.36
N ILE A 115 4.94 -0.37 -10.92
CA ILE A 115 5.63 -0.84 -12.12
C ILE A 115 7.08 -1.12 -11.79
N ASP A 116 7.61 -2.24 -12.28
CA ASP A 116 9.02 -2.57 -12.10
C ASP A 116 9.89 -2.07 -13.27
N ASN A 117 11.21 -2.17 -13.12
CA ASN A 117 12.19 -1.78 -14.15
C ASN A 117 12.08 -2.58 -15.47
N LYS A 118 11.27 -3.63 -15.52
CA LYS A 118 10.97 -4.43 -16.72
C LYS A 118 9.59 -4.11 -17.30
N ASN A 119 8.95 -3.03 -16.82
CA ASN A 119 7.60 -2.63 -17.17
C ASN A 119 6.53 -3.68 -16.83
N SER A 120 6.78 -4.52 -15.82
CA SER A 120 5.74 -5.41 -15.29
C SER A 120 4.91 -4.68 -14.24
N LEU A 121 3.59 -4.78 -14.36
CA LEU A 121 2.65 -4.23 -13.39
C LEU A 121 2.50 -5.17 -12.19
N TRP A 122 2.41 -4.57 -11.01
CA TRP A 122 2.23 -5.25 -9.74
C TRP A 122 1.09 -4.58 -8.96
N TYR A 123 0.03 -5.34 -8.70
CA TYR A 123 -1.15 -4.85 -8.00
C TYR A 123 -1.12 -5.31 -6.55
N SER A 124 -1.45 -4.44 -5.61
CA SER A 124 -1.42 -4.78 -4.19
C SER A 124 -2.78 -4.66 -3.53
N GLU A 125 -2.94 -5.47 -2.49
CA GLU A 125 -4.03 -5.38 -1.54
C GLU A 125 -3.42 -5.33 -0.13
N VAL A 126 -3.77 -4.29 0.62
CA VAL A 126 -3.28 -4.00 1.96
C VAL A 126 -4.36 -4.33 2.99
N LYS A 127 -4.03 -5.24 3.91
CA LYS A 127 -4.90 -5.57 5.05
C LYS A 127 -4.22 -5.22 6.35
N SER A 128 -4.89 -4.39 7.13
CA SER A 128 -4.40 -3.92 8.42
C SER A 128 -5.33 -4.37 9.55
N GLY A 129 -4.78 -4.66 10.73
CA GLY A 129 -5.57 -5.05 11.89
C GLY A 129 -4.72 -5.30 13.13
N ASP A 130 -5.36 -5.46 14.28
CA ASP A 130 -4.75 -5.90 15.54
C ASP A 130 -5.13 -7.36 15.84
N SER A 131 -4.28 -8.07 16.59
CA SER A 131 -4.38 -9.53 16.66
C SER A 131 -5.65 -10.09 17.33
N ALA A 132 -6.50 -9.24 17.92
CA ALA A 132 -7.71 -9.64 18.65
C ALA A 132 -7.49 -10.82 19.64
N GLY A 133 -6.28 -10.95 20.20
CA GLY A 133 -5.90 -12.04 21.12
C GLY A 133 -5.30 -13.28 20.47
N ALA A 134 -5.17 -13.33 19.14
CA ALA A 134 -4.41 -14.35 18.43
C ALA A 134 -2.90 -14.06 18.47
N SER A 135 -2.08 -15.08 18.18
CA SER A 135 -0.64 -14.88 18.02
C SER A 135 -0.33 -14.02 16.80
N ALA A 136 0.86 -13.39 16.81
CA ALA A 136 1.31 -12.55 15.71
C ALA A 136 1.29 -13.28 14.36
N ASP A 137 1.77 -14.52 14.32
CA ASP A 137 1.79 -15.34 13.10
C ASP A 137 0.38 -15.76 12.63
N ASN A 138 -0.51 -16.14 13.55
CA ASN A 138 -1.87 -16.53 13.18
C ASN A 138 -2.64 -15.36 12.57
N TYR A 139 -2.59 -14.18 13.21
CA TYR A 139 -3.30 -13.02 12.71
C TYR A 139 -2.65 -12.45 11.44
N ASN A 140 -1.32 -12.50 11.32
CA ASN A 140 -0.64 -12.14 10.08
C ASN A 140 -1.11 -13.01 8.92
N PHE A 141 -1.21 -14.33 9.13
CA PHE A 141 -1.74 -15.27 8.14
C PHE A 141 -3.20 -14.95 7.76
N GLU A 142 -4.04 -14.54 8.72
CA GLU A 142 -5.41 -14.09 8.42
C GLU A 142 -5.43 -12.84 7.56
N LEU A 143 -4.63 -11.81 7.89
CA LEU A 143 -4.54 -10.58 7.10
C LEU A 143 -4.09 -10.87 5.66
N LEU A 144 -3.07 -11.71 5.51
CA LEU A 144 -2.57 -12.14 4.21
C LEU A 144 -3.60 -12.95 3.43
N THR A 145 -4.37 -13.81 4.10
CA THR A 145 -5.47 -14.57 3.48
C THR A 145 -6.56 -13.63 2.96
N ARG A 146 -6.91 -12.59 3.74
CA ARG A 146 -7.85 -11.55 3.30
C ARG A 146 -7.29 -10.73 2.14
N ALA A 147 -5.98 -10.46 2.12
CA ALA A 147 -5.34 -9.73 1.03
C ALA A 147 -5.38 -10.53 -0.27
N ILE A 148 -5.04 -11.83 -0.24
CA ILE A 148 -5.06 -12.65 -1.46
C ILE A 148 -6.48 -12.88 -1.98
N ASN A 149 -7.46 -13.08 -1.10
CA ASN A 149 -8.84 -13.20 -1.55
C ASN A 149 -9.31 -11.88 -2.18
N GLY A 150 -9.00 -10.73 -1.56
CA GLY A 150 -9.36 -9.42 -2.10
C GLY A 150 -8.76 -9.13 -3.48
N ILE A 151 -7.46 -9.40 -3.67
CA ILE A 151 -6.80 -9.17 -4.97
C ILE A 151 -7.29 -10.14 -6.04
N THR A 152 -7.53 -11.40 -5.68
CA THR A 152 -8.08 -12.41 -6.60
C THR A 152 -9.49 -12.03 -7.03
N ASP A 153 -10.35 -11.63 -6.08
CA ASP A 153 -11.70 -11.14 -6.36
C ASP A 153 -11.67 -9.89 -7.27
N MET A 154 -10.65 -9.03 -7.16
CA MET A 154 -10.47 -7.90 -8.08
C MET A 154 -10.09 -8.36 -9.48
N PHE A 155 -9.10 -9.24 -9.60
CA PHE A 155 -8.63 -9.78 -10.88
C PHE A 155 -9.69 -10.56 -11.65
N ASP A 156 -10.51 -11.33 -10.93
CA ASP A 156 -11.57 -12.16 -11.49
C ASP A 156 -12.86 -11.35 -11.73
N SER A 157 -12.95 -10.13 -11.17
CA SER A 157 -14.10 -9.27 -11.39
C SER A 157 -14.03 -8.54 -12.73
N LYS A 158 -15.18 -8.43 -13.41
CA LYS A 158 -15.37 -7.57 -14.59
C LYS A 158 -15.54 -6.09 -14.25
N ARG A 159 -14.97 -5.63 -13.12
CA ARG A 159 -15.15 -4.25 -12.64
C ARG A 159 -14.16 -3.32 -13.32
N GLU A 160 -14.58 -2.73 -14.44
CA GLU A 160 -13.82 -1.74 -15.20
C GLU A 160 -13.33 -0.56 -14.36
N SER A 161 -14.16 -0.09 -13.42
CA SER A 161 -13.84 1.05 -12.56
C SER A 161 -12.54 0.87 -11.75
N LEU A 162 -12.11 -0.37 -11.48
CA LEU A 162 -10.82 -0.65 -10.82
C LEU A 162 -9.65 -0.21 -11.70
N TRP A 163 -9.72 -0.58 -12.98
CA TRP A 163 -8.70 -0.34 -14.00
C TRP A 163 -8.67 1.13 -14.41
N GLU A 164 -9.84 1.74 -14.59
CA GLU A 164 -9.96 3.18 -14.85
C GLU A 164 -9.35 4.00 -13.71
N SER A 165 -9.55 3.61 -12.44
CA SER A 165 -8.93 4.30 -11.32
C SER A 165 -7.41 4.23 -11.40
N ALA A 166 -6.85 3.05 -11.68
CA ALA A 166 -5.41 2.87 -11.82
C ALA A 166 -4.82 3.68 -13.00
N ILE A 167 -5.53 3.75 -14.12
CA ILE A 167 -5.14 4.57 -15.28
C ILE A 167 -5.11 6.06 -14.90
N ILE A 168 -6.14 6.56 -14.22
CA ILE A 168 -6.21 7.95 -13.76
C ILE A 168 -5.07 8.26 -12.78
N ASP A 169 -4.72 7.33 -11.89
CA ASP A 169 -3.63 7.57 -10.94
C ASP A 169 -2.26 7.56 -11.63
N ALA A 170 -2.09 6.74 -12.67
CA ALA A 170 -0.88 6.73 -13.50
C ALA A 170 -0.64 8.09 -14.18
N TYR A 171 -1.70 8.78 -14.64
CA TYR A 171 -1.61 10.17 -15.16
C TYR A 171 -1.04 11.16 -14.12
N MET A 172 -1.26 10.90 -12.83
CA MET A 172 -0.85 11.82 -11.76
C MET A 172 0.56 11.52 -11.24
N THR A 173 1.11 10.35 -11.54
CA THR A 173 2.37 9.85 -10.99
C THR A 173 3.50 9.77 -12.02
N ILE A 174 3.18 9.51 -13.29
CA ILE A 174 4.17 9.23 -14.35
C ILE A 174 4.42 10.47 -15.20
N ASP A 175 5.67 10.67 -15.59
CA ASP A 175 6.08 11.70 -16.54
C ASP A 175 5.48 11.47 -17.94
N SER A 176 5.37 12.54 -18.72
CA SER A 176 4.74 12.50 -20.04
C SER A 176 5.39 11.54 -21.04
N GLU A 177 6.68 11.23 -20.90
CA GLU A 177 7.40 10.35 -21.84
C GLU A 177 6.99 8.89 -21.64
N SER A 178 6.89 8.45 -20.39
CA SER A 178 6.53 7.07 -20.05
C SER A 178 5.01 6.82 -19.98
N GLN A 179 4.23 7.90 -19.91
CA GLN A 179 2.80 7.86 -19.60
C GLN A 179 1.98 6.95 -20.54
N ILE A 180 2.14 7.07 -21.85
CA ILE A 180 1.39 6.28 -22.84
C ILE A 180 1.66 4.78 -22.64
N SER A 181 2.93 4.39 -22.53
CA SER A 181 3.30 2.99 -22.37
C SER A 181 2.69 2.34 -21.13
N VAL A 182 2.64 3.06 -20.00
CA VAL A 182 2.06 2.50 -18.76
C VAL A 182 0.53 2.43 -18.84
N GLN A 183 -0.10 3.35 -19.56
CA GLN A 183 -1.54 3.29 -19.81
C GLN A 183 -1.90 2.13 -20.73
N ASP A 184 -1.08 1.86 -21.75
CA ASP A 184 -1.28 0.71 -22.63
C ASP A 184 -1.16 -0.61 -21.86
N LEU A 185 -0.20 -0.71 -20.94
CA LEU A 185 -0.05 -1.87 -20.05
C LEU A 185 -1.28 -2.05 -19.13
N LEU A 186 -1.73 -0.96 -18.48
CA LEU A 186 -2.91 -0.99 -17.60
C LEU A 186 -4.19 -1.33 -18.37
N THR A 187 -4.35 -0.77 -19.56
CA THR A 187 -5.50 -1.03 -20.45
C THR A 187 -5.47 -2.46 -20.97
N GLY A 188 -4.29 -2.98 -21.31
CA GLY A 188 -4.10 -4.38 -21.73
C GLY A 188 -4.51 -5.38 -20.64
N ASN A 189 -4.20 -5.06 -19.37
CA ASN A 189 -4.59 -5.88 -18.22
C ASN A 189 -6.07 -5.77 -17.83
N SER A 190 -6.83 -4.81 -18.38
CA SER A 190 -8.27 -4.64 -18.11
C SER A 190 -9.11 -5.73 -18.79
N PRO A 191 -10.20 -6.21 -18.16
CA PRO A 191 -11.12 -7.17 -18.77
C PRO A 191 -11.85 -6.65 -20.02
N MET A 192 -11.77 -5.34 -20.31
CA MET A 192 -12.31 -4.77 -21.55
C MET A 192 -11.35 -4.87 -22.74
N SER A 193 -10.09 -5.22 -22.51
CA SER A 193 -9.14 -5.44 -23.58
C SER A 193 -9.53 -6.72 -24.34
N ASN A 194 -9.66 -6.62 -25.66
CA ASN A 194 -10.03 -7.74 -26.55
C ASN A 194 -8.98 -8.88 -26.55
N ASN A 195 -7.86 -8.71 -25.84
CA ASN A 195 -6.72 -9.61 -25.94
C ASN A 195 -6.52 -10.52 -24.71
N GLU A 196 -7.02 -10.22 -23.52
CA GLU A 196 -6.53 -10.90 -22.30
C GLU A 196 -7.55 -11.00 -21.15
N ASN A 197 -8.75 -11.53 -21.39
CA ASN A 197 -9.77 -11.63 -20.35
C ASN A 197 -9.48 -12.63 -19.19
N ASP A 198 -8.38 -13.39 -19.24
CA ASP A 198 -8.06 -14.44 -18.26
C ASP A 198 -6.56 -14.56 -17.93
N MET A 199 -5.74 -13.53 -18.23
CA MET A 199 -4.31 -13.61 -17.97
C MET A 199 -3.99 -13.44 -16.48
N PRO A 200 -3.11 -14.29 -15.91
CA PRO A 200 -2.67 -14.14 -14.53
C PRO A 200 -1.86 -12.86 -14.36
N ARG A 201 -1.98 -12.23 -13.19
CA ARG A 201 -1.35 -10.91 -12.92
C ARG A 201 -0.42 -10.97 -11.73
N ASN A 202 0.55 -10.07 -11.66
CA ASN A 202 1.46 -10.03 -10.52
C ASN A 202 0.79 -9.34 -9.32
N ALA A 203 0.98 -9.90 -8.13
CA ALA A 203 0.39 -9.41 -6.91
C ALA A 203 1.43 -9.08 -5.83
N ILE A 204 1.15 -8.07 -5.01
CA ILE A 204 1.84 -7.81 -3.75
C ILE A 204 0.82 -7.92 -2.62
N LEU A 205 0.98 -8.95 -1.80
CA LEU A 205 0.08 -9.25 -0.69
C LEU A 205 0.64 -8.59 0.56
N VAL A 206 -0.06 -7.58 1.07
CA VAL A 206 0.46 -6.74 2.15
C VAL A 206 -0.37 -6.94 3.42
N SER A 207 0.32 -7.26 4.51
CA SER A 207 -0.27 -7.25 5.86
C SER A 207 0.38 -6.17 6.72
N VAL A 208 -0.43 -5.43 7.46
CA VAL A 208 0.04 -4.49 8.49
C VAL A 208 -0.57 -4.89 9.83
N LEU A 209 0.23 -5.59 10.62
CA LEU A 209 -0.16 -6.08 11.93
C LEU A 209 0.19 -5.06 13.02
N TYR A 210 -0.85 -4.55 13.68
CA TYR A 210 -0.72 -3.77 14.90
C TYR A 210 -0.65 -4.70 16.12
N HIS A 211 0.57 -5.11 16.49
CA HIS A 211 0.82 -6.08 17.56
C HIS A 211 2.15 -5.82 18.25
N ASP A 212 2.25 -6.14 19.54
CA ASP A 212 3.49 -5.97 20.31
C ASP A 212 4.65 -6.67 19.59
N VAL A 213 5.71 -5.90 19.32
CA VAL A 213 6.92 -6.36 18.61
C VAL A 213 7.76 -7.30 19.46
N LYS A 214 7.46 -7.44 20.77
CA LYS A 214 8.03 -8.50 21.62
C LYS A 214 7.60 -9.90 21.17
N GLU A 215 6.37 -10.03 20.68
CA GLU A 215 5.91 -11.25 20.03
C GLU A 215 6.03 -11.06 18.51
N ARG A 216 7.22 -11.38 17.98
CA ARG A 216 7.50 -11.20 16.56
C ARG A 216 6.75 -12.22 15.71
N MET A 217 6.12 -11.75 14.64
CA MET A 217 5.76 -12.61 13.52
C MET A 217 7.04 -13.21 12.92
N THR A 218 6.92 -14.42 12.41
CA THR A 218 8.02 -15.18 11.82
C THR A 218 7.73 -15.49 10.36
N GLN A 219 8.71 -16.09 9.67
CA GLN A 219 8.52 -16.57 8.30
C GLN A 219 7.51 -17.72 8.21
N GLU A 220 7.08 -18.32 9.32
CA GLU A 220 6.11 -19.42 9.31
C GLU A 220 4.78 -19.01 8.66
N SER A 221 4.23 -17.85 9.05
CA SER A 221 2.96 -17.35 8.51
C SER A 221 3.04 -17.06 7.01
N LEU A 222 4.15 -16.47 6.54
CA LEU A 222 4.40 -16.21 5.13
C LEU A 222 4.60 -17.50 4.33
N ASN A 223 5.33 -18.48 4.89
CA ASN A 223 5.55 -19.78 4.28
C ASN A 223 4.26 -20.58 4.12
N LYS A 224 3.37 -20.50 5.12
CA LYS A 224 2.06 -21.14 5.06
C LYS A 224 1.21 -20.56 3.95
N LEU A 225 1.19 -19.24 3.77
CA LEU A 225 0.50 -18.60 2.65
C LEU A 225 1.16 -18.95 1.31
N TRP A 226 2.49 -18.89 1.24
CA TRP A 226 3.26 -19.15 0.02
C TRP A 226 2.94 -20.51 -0.59
N LYS A 227 2.82 -21.56 0.23
CA LYS A 227 2.42 -22.91 -0.21
C LYS A 227 1.02 -22.94 -0.87
N ASN A 228 0.14 -22.01 -0.51
CA ASN A 228 -1.22 -21.91 -1.05
C ASN A 228 -1.31 -20.99 -2.28
N LEU A 229 -0.22 -20.33 -2.69
CA LEU A 229 -0.22 -19.47 -3.87
C LEU A 229 -0.29 -20.27 -5.18
N SER A 230 0.36 -21.43 -5.22
CA SER A 230 0.40 -22.28 -6.41
C SER A 230 -0.98 -22.77 -6.87
N SER A 231 -2.01 -22.66 -6.02
CA SER A 231 -3.38 -23.02 -6.35
C SER A 231 -4.23 -21.85 -6.87
N ARG A 232 -3.65 -20.67 -7.11
CA ARG A 232 -4.37 -19.47 -7.53
C ARG A 232 -4.08 -19.14 -9.00
N PRO A 233 -4.95 -19.52 -9.94
CA PRO A 233 -4.69 -19.37 -11.38
C PRO A 233 -4.60 -17.92 -11.83
N SER A 234 -5.22 -16.98 -11.10
CA SER A 234 -5.21 -15.54 -11.44
C SER A 234 -3.93 -14.81 -11.04
N ILE A 235 -2.97 -15.50 -10.37
CA ILE A 235 -1.72 -14.92 -9.87
C ILE A 235 -0.54 -15.45 -10.67
N ALA A 236 0.14 -14.57 -11.42
CA ALA A 236 1.31 -14.94 -12.22
C ALA A 236 2.59 -15.00 -11.38
N SER A 237 2.76 -14.03 -10.51
CA SER A 237 3.85 -13.93 -9.54
C SER A 237 3.36 -13.18 -8.31
N ALA A 238 3.98 -13.44 -7.17
CA ALA A 238 3.57 -12.84 -5.91
C ALA A 238 4.76 -12.39 -5.08
N ILE A 239 4.59 -11.27 -4.39
CA ILE A 239 5.43 -10.83 -3.28
C ILE A 239 4.55 -10.80 -2.03
N ILE A 240 5.04 -11.35 -0.92
CA ILE A 240 4.39 -11.24 0.38
C ILE A 240 5.19 -10.24 1.22
N PHE A 241 4.53 -9.17 1.66
CA PHE A 241 5.17 -8.10 2.43
C PHE A 241 4.41 -7.86 3.74
N SER A 242 4.97 -8.29 4.85
CA SER A 242 4.35 -8.15 6.17
C SER A 242 5.05 -7.07 7.00
N ILE A 243 4.27 -6.13 7.53
CA ILE A 243 4.72 -5.07 8.42
C ILE A 243 4.16 -5.35 9.81
N GLN A 244 5.02 -5.43 10.83
CA GLN A 244 4.61 -5.47 12.23
C GLN A 244 4.95 -4.16 12.92
N LYS A 245 3.99 -3.61 13.65
CA LYS A 245 4.20 -2.43 14.50
C LYS A 245 3.37 -2.55 15.76
N SER A 246 3.88 -2.11 16.92
CA SER A 246 3.12 -2.18 18.17
C SER A 246 1.80 -1.42 18.17
N THR A 247 1.76 -0.23 17.56
CA THR A 247 0.56 0.60 17.53
C THR A 247 0.58 1.60 16.38
N LEU A 248 -0.62 1.98 15.90
CA LEU A 248 -0.82 3.08 14.95
C LEU A 248 -0.59 4.45 15.60
N LYS A 249 -0.77 4.56 16.93
CA LYS A 249 -0.85 5.83 17.65
C LYS A 249 0.37 6.72 17.45
N LYS A 250 1.58 6.16 17.46
CA LYS A 250 2.81 6.94 17.24
C LYS A 250 2.88 7.60 15.86
N VAL A 251 2.28 6.97 14.84
CA VAL A 251 2.21 7.55 13.48
C VAL A 251 1.15 8.65 13.45
N GLU A 252 -0.02 8.40 14.04
CA GLU A 252 -1.09 9.39 14.15
C GLU A 252 -0.66 10.64 14.91
N ASP A 253 -0.07 10.48 16.10
CA ASP A 253 0.39 11.58 16.95
C ASP A 253 1.44 12.44 16.21
N PHE A 254 2.33 11.80 15.46
CA PHE A 254 3.29 12.49 14.62
C PHE A 254 2.61 13.29 13.50
N LEU A 255 1.71 12.68 12.74
CA LEU A 255 0.98 13.39 11.67
C LEU A 255 0.16 14.56 12.24
N LYS A 256 -0.48 14.38 13.39
CA LYS A 256 -1.23 15.45 14.10
C LYS A 256 -0.30 16.60 14.47
N SER A 257 0.88 16.30 15.02
CA SER A 257 1.87 17.30 15.38
C SER A 257 2.35 18.10 14.18
N GLU A 258 2.58 17.45 13.04
CA GLU A 258 2.99 18.11 11.80
C GLU A 258 1.85 18.97 11.20
N ALA A 259 0.60 18.59 11.46
CA ALA A 259 -0.59 19.35 11.07
C ALA A 259 -0.96 20.48 12.05
N GLY A 260 -0.22 20.64 13.17
CA GLY A 260 -0.56 21.60 14.22
C GLY A 260 -1.85 21.28 14.97
N ILE A 261 -2.30 20.01 14.96
CA ILE A 261 -3.49 19.55 15.66
C ILE A 261 -3.09 19.16 17.08
N THR A 262 -3.52 19.93 18.07
CA THR A 262 -3.42 19.56 19.49
C THR A 262 -4.71 18.87 19.91
N ASP A 263 -4.61 17.69 20.52
CA ASP A 263 -5.76 17.07 21.18
C ASP A 263 -6.21 18.00 22.32
N GLY A 264 -7.39 18.61 22.18
CA GLY A 264 -7.95 19.47 23.22
C GLY A 264 -8.13 18.66 24.50
N HIS A 265 -7.54 19.15 25.59
CA HIS A 265 -7.83 18.68 26.95
C HIS A 265 -9.17 19.24 27.43
#